data_AF-A0A0B6Z2F6-F1
#
_entry.id   AF-A0A0B6Z2F6-F1
#
_cell.length_a   1.000
_cell.length_b   1.000
_cell.length_c   1.000
_cell.angle_alpha   90.00
_cell.angle_beta   90.00
_cell.angle_gamma   90.00
#
_symmetry.space_group_name_H-M   'P 1'
#
loop_
_entity.id
_entity.type
_entity.pdbx_description
1 polymer ?
#
loop_
_entity_poly.entity_id
_entity_poly.type
_entity_poly.pdbx_seq_one_letter_code
_entity_poly.pdbx_strand_id
1 'polypeptide(L)'
;QEEQVPVNWVHPNCQPCTHSLVSWLEDLNKRYKQLNKWVHCGMVPKCVDGQLTESSAIARGKLTSVWLGGLVNPQAILTAVRWEKAILSRVSLEDVNFECVVLKNVDDVDLEESGLFVTDIFLEN
;
A
#
# COMPACT_ATOMS: atom_id res chain seq x y z
N GLN A 1 30.92 -14.09 -5.85
CA GLN A 1 29.71 -14.42 -5.07
C GLN A 1 28.52 -14.11 -5.96
N GLU A 2 27.52 -14.98 -6.03
CA GLU A 2 26.34 -14.72 -6.86
C GLU A 2 25.56 -13.54 -6.28
N GLU A 3 25.52 -12.42 -6.98
CA GLU A 3 24.75 -11.21 -6.63
C GLU A 3 23.24 -11.38 -6.91
N GLN A 4 22.75 -12.61 -6.82
CA GLN A 4 21.36 -12.96 -7.09
C GLN A 4 20.59 -13.20 -5.79
N VAL A 5 19.31 -12.84 -5.81
CA VAL A 5 18.41 -13.04 -4.68
C VAL A 5 18.10 -14.54 -4.54
N PRO A 6 18.28 -15.15 -3.35
CA PRO A 6 17.90 -16.54 -3.12
C PRO A 6 16.43 -16.79 -3.46
N VAL A 7 16.14 -17.88 -4.16
CA VAL A 7 14.77 -18.21 -4.64
C VAL A 7 13.77 -18.30 -3.48
N ASN A 8 14.19 -18.80 -2.32
CA ASN A 8 13.35 -18.91 -1.14
C ASN A 8 13.08 -17.58 -0.41
N TRP A 9 13.73 -16.48 -0.82
CA TRP A 9 13.45 -15.12 -0.32
C TRP A 9 12.49 -14.37 -1.24
N VAL A 10 12.31 -14.85 -2.47
CA VAL A 10 11.37 -14.26 -3.43
C VAL A 10 9.94 -14.62 -2.98
N HIS A 11 9.04 -13.66 -3.14
CA HIS A 11 7.64 -13.83 -2.76
C HIS A 11 7.01 -15.04 -3.48
N PRO A 12 6.13 -15.84 -2.82
CA PRO A 12 5.51 -17.05 -3.40
C PRO A 12 4.75 -16.82 -4.71
N ASN A 13 4.26 -15.61 -4.95
CA ASN A 13 3.61 -15.23 -6.22
C ASN A 13 4.61 -14.98 -7.36
N CYS A 14 5.90 -15.28 -7.16
CA CYS A 14 6.95 -15.28 -8.18
C CYS A 14 6.92 -14.05 -9.11
N GLN A 15 6.72 -12.85 -8.56
CA GLN A 15 6.90 -11.65 -9.37
C GLN A 15 8.36 -11.66 -9.86
N PRO A 16 8.61 -11.65 -11.19
CA PRO A 16 9.96 -11.73 -11.71
C PRO A 16 10.81 -10.63 -11.09
N CYS A 17 11.78 -11.02 -10.27
CA CYS A 17 12.67 -10.08 -9.63
C CYS A 17 13.88 -9.91 -10.54
N THR A 18 13.88 -8.86 -11.35
CA THR A 18 15.04 -8.46 -12.18
C THR A 18 16.11 -7.73 -11.37
N HIS A 19 15.93 -7.63 -10.05
CA HIS A 19 16.83 -6.94 -9.15
C HIS A 19 18.14 -7.72 -8.95
N SER A 20 19.23 -6.98 -8.79
CA SER A 20 20.41 -7.52 -8.11
C SER A 20 20.11 -7.69 -6.63
N LEU A 21 20.94 -8.45 -5.91
CA LEU A 21 20.80 -8.57 -4.45
C LEU A 21 20.80 -7.20 -3.75
N VAL A 22 21.60 -6.24 -4.24
CA VAL A 22 21.67 -4.88 -3.68
C VAL A 22 20.37 -4.14 -3.89
N SER A 23 19.86 -4.06 -5.13
CA SER A 23 18.62 -3.32 -5.38
C SER A 23 17.40 -4.01 -4.75
N TRP A 24 17.45 -5.33 -4.54
CA TRP A 24 16.43 -6.05 -3.77
C TRP A 24 16.44 -5.68 -2.29
N LEU A 25 17.63 -5.56 -1.66
CA LEU A 25 17.75 -5.13 -0.26
C LEU A 25 17.28 -3.69 -0.06
N GLU A 26 17.56 -2.80 -1.02
CA GLU A 26 17.05 -1.43 -1.02
C GLU A 26 15.51 -1.39 -1.07
N ASP A 27 14.91 -2.18 -1.97
CA ASP A 27 13.46 -2.35 -2.08
C ASP A 27 12.84 -2.91 -0.80
N LEU A 28 13.46 -3.94 -0.22
CA LEU A 28 13.03 -4.53 1.04
C LEU A 28 13.06 -3.52 2.19
N ASN A 29 14.13 -2.71 2.28
CA ASN A 29 14.23 -1.65 3.28
C ASN A 29 13.14 -0.59 3.08
N LYS A 30 12.81 -0.24 1.83
CA LYS A 30 11.72 0.68 1.52
C LYS A 30 10.35 0.12 1.92
N ARG A 31 10.09 -1.17 1.66
CA ARG A 31 8.90 -1.90 2.14
C ARG A 31 8.79 -1.84 3.65
N TYR A 32 9.88 -2.17 4.34
CA TYR A 32 9.96 -2.12 5.81
C TYR A 32 9.62 -0.72 6.33
N LYS A 33 10.22 0.34 5.78
CA LYS A 33 9.94 1.72 6.21
C LYS A 33 8.46 2.10 6.07
N GLN A 34 7.82 1.74 4.96
CA GLN A 34 6.39 1.98 4.75
C GLN A 34 5.53 1.24 5.79
N LEU A 35 5.74 -0.06 5.96
CA LEU A 35 4.99 -0.89 6.92
C LEU A 35 5.23 -0.43 8.36
N ASN A 36 6.47 -0.12 8.70
CA ASN A 36 6.83 0.36 10.02
C ASN A 36 6.13 1.69 10.34
N LYS A 37 6.02 2.60 9.37
CA LYS A 37 5.23 3.84 9.52
C LYS A 37 3.77 3.53 9.85
N TRP A 38 3.15 2.58 9.15
CA TRP A 38 1.75 2.20 9.41
C TRP A 38 1.53 1.61 10.79
N VAL A 39 2.46 0.77 11.26
CA VAL A 39 2.44 0.23 12.63
C VAL A 39 2.52 1.37 13.66
N HIS A 40 3.44 2.32 13.46
CA HIS A 40 3.61 3.47 14.36
C HIS A 40 2.42 4.43 14.33
N CYS A 41 1.72 4.55 13.21
CA CYS A 41 0.49 5.35 13.09
C CYS A 41 -0.76 4.63 13.62
N GLY A 42 -0.63 3.40 14.13
CA GLY A 42 -1.74 2.60 14.65
C GLY A 42 -2.71 2.14 13.56
N MET A 43 -2.25 2.01 12.31
CA MET A 43 -3.05 1.50 11.19
C MET A 43 -3.07 -0.03 11.14
N VAL A 44 -2.09 -0.68 11.76
CA VAL A 44 -1.98 -2.14 11.82
C VAL A 44 -2.43 -2.62 13.21
N PRO A 45 -3.45 -3.50 13.30
CA PRO A 45 -3.85 -4.07 14.58
C PRO A 45 -2.70 -4.83 15.25
N LYS A 46 -2.55 -4.65 16.56
CA LYS A 46 -1.63 -5.45 17.36
C LYS A 46 -2.34 -6.69 17.88
N CYS A 47 -1.62 -7.81 17.85
CA CYS A 47 -2.05 -9.06 18.45
C CYS A 47 -1.15 -9.33 19.67
N VAL A 48 -1.75 -9.42 20.85
CA VAL A 48 -1.06 -9.83 22.08
C VAL A 48 -1.74 -11.10 22.57
N ASP A 49 -0.96 -12.15 22.81
CA ASP A 49 -1.44 -13.46 23.27
C ASP A 49 -2.56 -14.08 22.41
N GLY A 50 -2.48 -13.88 21.09
CA GLY A 50 -3.47 -14.40 20.13
C GLY A 50 -4.78 -13.60 20.08
N GLN A 51 -4.89 -12.50 20.83
CA GLN A 51 -6.05 -11.61 20.84
C GLN A 51 -5.71 -10.25 20.23
N LEU A 52 -6.65 -9.72 19.43
CA LEU A 52 -6.58 -8.36 18.90
C LEU A 52 -6.82 -7.37 20.03
N THR A 53 -5.78 -6.65 20.46
CA THR A 53 -5.84 -5.81 21.68
C THR A 53 -6.36 -4.41 21.44
N GLU A 54 -6.34 -3.92 20.21
CA GLU A 54 -6.79 -2.57 19.85
C GLU A 54 -7.79 -2.68 18.69
N SER A 55 -9.00 -2.10 18.85
CA SER A 55 -9.94 -1.99 17.73
C SER A 55 -9.34 -1.09 16.65
N SER A 56 -9.06 -1.64 15.47
CA SER A 56 -8.60 -0.92 14.27
C SER A 56 -9.56 0.15 13.74
N ALA A 57 -10.64 0.47 14.47
CA ALA A 57 -11.60 1.51 14.14
C ALA A 57 -10.95 2.90 13.94
N ILE A 58 -9.72 3.11 14.44
CA ILE A 58 -8.99 4.39 14.35
C ILE A 58 -8.18 4.53 13.05
N ALA A 59 -8.33 3.65 12.05
CA ALA A 59 -7.56 3.73 10.81
C ALA A 59 -8.28 4.46 9.65
N ARG A 60 -9.59 4.72 9.75
CA ARG A 60 -10.38 5.38 8.71
C ARG A 60 -9.78 6.74 8.33
N GLY A 61 -9.58 6.98 7.04
CA GLY A 61 -9.00 8.22 6.50
C GLY A 61 -7.54 8.49 6.87
N LYS A 62 -6.83 7.60 7.57
CA LYS A 62 -5.42 7.84 7.93
C LYS A 62 -4.45 7.48 6.82
N LEU A 63 -4.81 6.53 5.96
CA LEU A 63 -3.94 6.10 4.87
C LEU A 63 -4.10 7.04 3.68
N THR A 64 -3.27 8.07 3.63
CA THR A 64 -3.34 9.10 2.58
C THR A 64 -2.35 8.87 1.44
N SER A 65 -1.27 8.13 1.68
CA SER A 65 -0.21 7.90 0.69
C SER A 65 0.38 6.50 0.81
N VAL A 66 0.61 5.85 -0.34
CA VAL A 66 1.21 4.51 -0.43
C VAL A 66 2.10 4.35 -1.65
N TRP A 67 3.21 3.64 -1.48
CA TRP A 67 3.95 3.02 -2.58
C TRP A 67 3.39 1.61 -2.82
N LEU A 68 2.72 1.42 -3.95
CA LEU A 68 2.06 0.15 -4.29
C LEU A 68 3.05 -1.00 -4.50
N GLY A 69 4.26 -0.72 -5.01
CA GLY A 69 5.34 -1.71 -5.12
C GLY A 69 5.83 -2.22 -3.77
N GLY A 70 5.48 -1.52 -2.69
CA GLY A 70 5.77 -1.93 -1.34
C GLY A 70 4.83 -3.02 -0.80
N LEU A 71 3.74 -3.32 -1.51
CA LEU A 71 2.68 -4.22 -1.07
C LEU A 71 2.79 -5.59 -1.73
N VAL A 72 2.51 -6.63 -0.95
CA VAL A 72 2.35 -7.99 -1.47
C VAL A 72 1.11 -8.11 -2.37
N ASN A 73 0.03 -7.43 -2.01
CA ASN A 73 -1.23 -7.42 -2.75
C ASN A 73 -1.76 -5.98 -2.87
N PRO A 74 -1.29 -5.19 -3.86
CA PRO A 74 -1.77 -3.84 -4.08
C PRO A 74 -3.24 -3.79 -4.54
N GLN A 75 -3.78 -4.87 -5.10
CA GLN A 75 -5.20 -4.90 -5.49
C GLN A 75 -6.11 -4.87 -4.25
N ALA A 76 -5.73 -5.53 -3.15
CA ALA A 76 -6.52 -5.53 -1.92
C ALA A 76 -6.74 -4.10 -1.38
N ILE A 77 -5.73 -3.24 -1.45
CA ILE A 77 -5.84 -1.86 -0.96
C ILE A 77 -6.74 -1.01 -1.87
N LEU A 78 -6.63 -1.18 -3.19
CA LEU A 78 -7.50 -0.51 -4.15
C LEU A 78 -8.96 -0.96 -3.96
N THR A 79 -9.19 -2.26 -3.80
CA THR A 79 -10.52 -2.77 -3.50
C THR A 79 -11.07 -2.18 -2.20
N ALA A 80 -10.28 -2.10 -1.13
CA ALA A 80 -10.70 -1.49 0.13
C ALA A 80 -11.10 -0.02 -0.02
N VAL A 81 -10.35 0.77 -0.80
CA VAL A 81 -10.69 2.17 -1.10
C VAL A 81 -12.02 2.27 -1.87
N ARG A 82 -12.27 1.39 -2.85
CA ARG A 82 -13.56 1.36 -3.56
C ARG A 82 -14.72 1.03 -2.62
N TRP A 83 -14.53 0.07 -1.71
CA TRP A 83 -15.53 -0.25 -0.69
C TRP A 83 -15.83 0.94 0.21
N GLU A 84 -14.80 1.66 0.65
CA GLU A 84 -14.95 2.87 1.46
C GLU A 84 -15.78 3.92 0.73
N LYS A 85 -15.46 4.24 -0.54
CA LYS A 85 -16.27 5.16 -1.37
C LYS A 85 -17.71 4.67 -1.52
N ALA A 86 -17.92 3.39 -1.83
CA ALA A 86 -19.27 2.83 -2.01
C ALA A 86 -20.13 2.98 -0.74
N ILE A 87 -19.55 2.71 0.43
CA ILE A 87 -20.21 2.85 1.73
C ILE A 87 -20.53 4.33 2.02
N LEU A 88 -19.57 5.23 1.79
CA LEU A 88 -19.74 6.67 2.01
C LEU A 88 -20.83 7.27 1.11
N SER A 89 -20.85 6.88 -0.16
CA SER A 89 -21.80 7.38 -1.16
C SER A 89 -23.12 6.60 -1.20
N ARG A 90 -23.23 5.49 -0.46
CA ARG A 90 -24.39 4.59 -0.43
C ARG A 90 -24.79 4.06 -1.81
N VAL A 91 -23.80 3.68 -2.61
CA VAL A 91 -23.98 3.13 -3.97
C VAL A 91 -23.46 1.70 -4.06
N SER A 92 -23.76 0.99 -5.15
CA SER A 92 -23.17 -0.32 -5.40
C SER A 92 -21.67 -0.17 -5.66
N LEU A 93 -20.89 -1.22 -5.36
CA LEU A 93 -19.47 -1.26 -5.69
C LEU A 93 -19.23 -1.12 -7.20
N GLU A 94 -20.18 -1.61 -8.01
CA GLU A 94 -20.16 -1.52 -9.49
C GLU A 94 -20.24 -0.08 -9.99
N ASP A 95 -20.84 0.82 -9.22
CA ASP A 95 -20.99 2.24 -9.55
C ASP A 95 -19.73 3.06 -9.21
N VAL A 96 -18.77 2.46 -8.50
CA VAL A 96 -17.53 3.13 -8.08
C VAL A 96 -16.39 2.82 -9.02
N ASN A 97 -15.87 3.86 -9.69
CA ASN A 97 -14.72 3.79 -10.58
C ASN A 97 -13.55 4.64 -10.05
N PHE A 98 -12.34 4.25 -10.43
CA PHE A 98 -11.16 5.05 -10.15
C PHE A 98 -10.93 6.09 -11.23
N GLU A 99 -10.63 7.30 -10.80
CA GLU A 99 -10.04 8.35 -11.62
C GLU A 99 -8.63 8.63 -11.10
N CYS A 100 -7.65 8.75 -12.01
CA CYS A 100 -6.26 8.97 -11.66
C CYS A 100 -5.80 10.30 -12.26
N VAL A 101 -5.25 11.17 -11.40
CA VAL A 101 -4.67 12.45 -11.80
C VAL A 101 -3.21 12.46 -11.38
N VAL A 102 -2.32 12.70 -12.34
CA VAL A 102 -0.88 12.81 -12.07
C VAL A 102 -0.56 14.22 -11.62
N LEU A 103 -0.22 14.37 -10.34
CA LEU A 103 0.13 15.65 -9.74
C LEU A 103 1.65 15.87 -9.76
N LYS A 104 2.07 17.13 -9.96
CA LYS A 104 3.49 17.52 -9.86
C LYS A 104 3.94 17.73 -8.41
N ASN A 105 3.05 18.23 -7.56
CA ASN A 105 3.25 18.43 -6.12
C ASN A 105 1.99 18.02 -5.37
N VAL A 106 2.15 17.45 -4.17
CA VAL A 106 1.07 16.91 -3.33
C VAL A 106 0.50 17.97 -2.39
N ASP A 107 1.22 19.06 -2.15
CA ASP A 107 0.93 20.03 -1.07
C ASP A 107 -0.34 20.89 -1.29
N ASP A 108 -0.91 20.91 -2.49
CA ASP A 108 -2.04 21.79 -2.86
C ASP A 108 -3.38 21.05 -3.05
N VAL A 109 -3.47 19.76 -2.71
CA VAL A 109 -4.69 18.97 -2.98
C VAL A 109 -5.25 18.35 -1.70
N ASP A 110 -6.43 18.81 -1.30
CA ASP A 110 -7.25 18.14 -0.31
C ASP A 110 -7.68 16.79 -0.88
N LEU A 111 -7.14 15.72 -0.29
CA LEU A 111 -7.54 14.36 -0.62
C LEU A 111 -8.98 14.16 -0.16
N GLU A 112 -9.86 13.71 -1.05
CA GLU A 112 -11.18 13.24 -0.62
C GLU A 112 -11.03 12.14 0.44
N GLU A 113 -12.02 12.00 1.33
CA GLU A 113 -12.01 11.01 2.44
C GLU A 113 -11.81 9.56 1.97
N SER A 114 -12.00 9.29 0.67
CA SER A 114 -11.82 8.00 -0.02
C SER A 114 -10.80 8.05 -1.16
N GLY A 115 -9.92 9.05 -1.18
CA GLY A 115 -8.81 9.15 -2.13
C GLY A 115 -7.54 8.50 -1.60
N LEU A 116 -6.55 8.30 -2.47
CA LEU A 116 -5.23 7.77 -2.09
C LEU A 116 -4.14 8.33 -3.01
N PHE A 117 -3.09 8.90 -2.44
CA PHE A 117 -1.90 9.26 -3.21
C PHE A 117 -1.02 8.03 -3.44
N VAL A 118 -0.73 7.75 -4.70
CA VAL A 118 0.24 6.73 -5.09
C VAL A 118 1.58 7.41 -5.36
N THR A 119 2.63 6.98 -4.67
CA THR A 119 3.98 7.54 -4.80
C THR A 119 4.96 6.56 -5.41
N ASP A 120 6.08 7.08 -5.93
CA ASP A 120 7.20 6.31 -6.45
C ASP A 120 6.82 5.27 -7.52
N ILE A 121 6.01 5.72 -8.48
CA ILE A 121 5.62 4.94 -9.66
C ILE A 121 6.39 5.42 -10.89
N PHE A 122 6.71 4.49 -11.77
CA PHE A 122 7.27 4.77 -13.07
C PHE A 122 6.14 4.83 -14.10
N LEU A 123 6.13 5.90 -14.90
CA LEU A 123 5.29 5.99 -16.10
C LEU A 123 6.15 5.56 -17.29
N GLU A 124 5.75 4.48 -17.94
CA GLU A 124 6.38 3.98 -19.17
C GLU A 124 5.43 4.23 -20.34
N ASN A 125 5.96 4.75 -21.44
CA ASN A 125 5.22 5.09 -22.67
C ASN A 125 5.26 3.95 -23.68
#